data_AF-A0A3D3L544-F1
#
_entry.id   AF-A0A3D3L544-F1
#
_cell.length_a   1.000
_cell.length_b   1.000
_cell.length_c   1.000
_cell.angle_alpha   90.00
_cell.angle_beta   90.00
_cell.angle_gamma   90.00
#
_symmetry.space_group_name_H-M   'P 1'
#
loop_
_entity.id
_entity.type
_entity.pdbx_description
1 polymer ?
#
loop_
_entity_poly.entity_id
_entity_poly.type
_entity_poly.pdbx_seq_one_letter_code
_entity_poly.pdbx_strand_id
1 'polypeptide(L)'
;MKKLIFLTGLLALLFGVLSCEKENNPGEELMGTWYMPQPLNRHTAGKSVTDVGEHSLSAWNYSQIVTTNSDQELIDRMAEAKGAITLSGAVNEDIKYMHGWVDNNSGQAGVSLSNYNWYQFDKMPSDPMISAYMDNFSHQYVDSIVVIWNDSTGSYDTLYNQHYYTDYLGVYYEDGRYMELNDEFDFTFDGKELNIPTQSFTLDDGQSLDFGGTLSYATIFVPANTPTEIFSNKGETSWDYGTWSITIEDGGRWVETYTWEDPYDSSGWNNSYIDSTVAEWEVSGDTIFVTYRFTDVWFSGNDFFGAGQGTWLYQIAYVYEKSGDNLTLTNEWELCDGEHNCLEWVEWEFGIDPGSLEEIKYVWTLEFSKTPPTRSKEFRGPFRAVIG
;
A
#
# COMPACT_ATOMS: atom_id res chain seq x y z
N MET A 1 -62.79 33.79 -43.15
CA MET A 1 -61.42 33.93 -42.59
C MET A 1 -61.41 34.23 -41.08
N LYS A 2 -62.23 33.53 -40.25
CA LYS A 2 -62.24 33.72 -38.78
C LYS A 2 -62.01 32.42 -37.98
N LYS A 3 -62.05 31.24 -38.60
CA LYS A 3 -61.82 29.95 -37.94
C LYS A 3 -60.38 29.41 -38.07
N LEU A 4 -59.58 29.96 -38.99
CA LEU A 4 -58.21 29.48 -39.22
C LEU A 4 -57.18 30.12 -38.26
N ILE A 5 -57.45 31.33 -37.76
CA ILE A 5 -56.54 32.08 -36.86
C ILE A 5 -56.59 31.54 -35.42
N PHE A 6 -57.73 30.97 -35.01
CA PHE A 6 -57.86 30.36 -33.68
C PHE A 6 -57.14 29.00 -33.59
N LEU A 7 -57.02 28.27 -34.70
CA LEU A 7 -56.35 26.96 -34.70
C LEU A 7 -54.82 27.09 -34.70
N THR A 8 -54.27 28.11 -35.37
CA THR A 8 -52.83 28.40 -35.35
C THR A 8 -52.37 29.06 -34.06
N GLY A 9 -53.22 29.88 -33.42
CA GLY A 9 -52.93 30.48 -32.12
C GLY A 9 -52.93 29.48 -30.96
N LEU A 10 -53.81 28.46 -30.99
CA LEU A 10 -53.82 27.41 -29.97
C LEU A 10 -52.66 26.43 -30.10
N LEU A 11 -52.23 26.15 -31.34
CA LEU A 11 -51.09 25.26 -31.62
C LEU A 11 -49.76 25.91 -31.19
N ALA A 12 -49.59 27.22 -31.40
CA ALA A 12 -48.41 27.95 -30.94
C ALA A 12 -48.32 28.07 -29.41
N LEU A 13 -49.46 28.10 -28.70
CA LEU A 13 -49.49 28.05 -27.23
C LEU A 13 -49.20 26.65 -26.69
N LEU A 14 -49.58 25.57 -27.40
CA LEU A 14 -49.27 24.19 -27.01
C LEU A 14 -47.78 23.82 -27.21
N PHE A 15 -47.10 24.44 -28.18
CA PHE A 15 -45.64 24.29 -28.35
C PHE A 15 -44.81 25.25 -27.47
N GLY A 16 -45.43 26.25 -26.83
CA GLY A 16 -44.75 27.22 -25.96
C GLY A 16 -44.65 26.82 -24.49
N VAL A 17 -45.25 25.68 -24.10
CA VAL A 17 -45.21 25.15 -22.71
C VAL A 17 -44.50 23.79 -22.61
N LEU A 18 -43.94 23.28 -23.71
CA LEU A 18 -42.80 22.37 -23.65
C LEU A 18 -41.58 23.23 -23.30
N SER A 19 -41.58 23.74 -22.06
CA SER A 19 -40.31 23.93 -21.38
C SER A 19 -39.64 22.57 -21.48
N CYS A 20 -38.60 22.45 -22.32
CA CYS A 20 -37.55 21.50 -22.00
C CYS A 20 -37.10 21.92 -20.60
N GLU A 21 -37.69 21.34 -19.57
CA GLU A 21 -36.92 21.02 -18.38
C GLU A 21 -35.73 20.28 -18.97
N LYS A 22 -34.62 21.01 -19.10
CA LYS A 22 -33.32 20.38 -19.30
C LYS A 22 -33.29 19.37 -18.17
N GLU A 23 -33.36 18.08 -18.50
CA GLU A 23 -33.04 17.06 -17.51
C GLU A 23 -31.73 17.54 -16.92
N ASN A 24 -31.76 17.93 -15.64
CA ASN A 24 -30.55 18.25 -14.91
C ASN A 24 -29.79 16.94 -14.90
N ASN A 25 -28.94 16.74 -15.90
CA ASN A 25 -28.03 15.64 -15.92
C ASN A 25 -27.05 15.95 -14.78
N PRO A 26 -27.07 15.19 -13.66
CA PRO A 26 -26.18 15.43 -12.54
C PRO A 26 -24.70 15.44 -12.97
N GLY A 27 -24.38 14.83 -14.11
CA GLY A 27 -23.05 14.92 -14.72
C GLY A 27 -22.64 16.31 -15.24
N GLU A 28 -23.56 17.20 -15.61
CA GLU A 28 -23.19 18.51 -16.19
C GLU A 28 -22.43 19.41 -15.21
N GLU A 29 -22.76 19.36 -13.92
CA GLU A 29 -22.07 20.15 -12.89
C GLU A 29 -20.68 19.61 -12.55
N LEU A 30 -20.43 18.34 -12.88
CA LEU A 30 -19.14 17.68 -12.69
C LEU A 30 -18.17 17.97 -13.85
N MET A 31 -18.65 18.52 -14.96
CA MET A 31 -17.82 18.71 -16.15
C MET A 31 -16.63 19.66 -15.95
N GLY A 32 -15.59 19.41 -16.75
CA GLY A 32 -14.36 20.18 -16.79
C GLY A 32 -13.23 19.55 -15.98
N THR A 33 -12.12 20.28 -15.89
CA THR A 33 -10.92 19.80 -15.21
C THR A 33 -10.97 20.08 -13.72
N TRP A 34 -10.55 19.10 -12.93
CA TRP A 34 -10.39 19.16 -11.49
C TRP A 34 -8.97 18.71 -11.14
N TYR A 35 -8.29 19.48 -10.30
CA TYR A 35 -6.90 19.27 -9.94
C TYR A 35 -6.82 18.75 -8.51
N MET A 36 -6.06 17.68 -8.30
CA MET A 36 -5.79 17.18 -6.96
C MET A 36 -4.79 18.13 -6.30
N PRO A 37 -5.14 18.73 -5.14
CA PRO A 37 -4.23 19.62 -4.44
C PRO A 37 -3.14 18.86 -3.67
N GLN A 38 -3.33 17.56 -3.42
CA GLN A 38 -2.41 16.70 -2.68
C GLN A 38 -1.26 16.22 -3.60
N PRO A 39 -0.01 16.17 -3.10
CA PRO A 39 1.09 15.53 -3.82
C PRO A 39 0.82 14.03 -3.98
N LEU A 40 1.29 13.43 -5.09
CA LEU A 40 1.23 11.98 -5.29
C LEU A 40 1.96 11.27 -4.14
N ASN A 41 1.42 10.13 -3.70
CA ASN A 41 2.07 9.35 -2.66
C ASN A 41 3.42 8.81 -3.16
N ARG A 42 4.32 8.50 -2.23
CA ARG A 42 5.66 7.98 -2.52
C ARG A 42 5.68 6.75 -3.44
N HIS A 43 4.70 5.86 -3.34
CA HIS A 43 4.65 4.66 -4.17
C HIS A 43 4.34 4.95 -5.65
N THR A 44 3.54 5.97 -5.94
CA THR A 44 3.13 6.38 -7.30
C THR A 44 4.00 7.49 -7.88
N ALA A 45 4.92 8.02 -7.09
CA ALA A 45 5.81 9.06 -7.51
C ALA A 45 6.85 8.58 -8.52
N GLY A 46 7.11 9.39 -9.55
CA GLY A 46 8.09 9.09 -10.60
C GLY A 46 7.69 7.94 -11.54
N LYS A 47 6.62 7.21 -11.21
CA LYS A 47 6.12 6.07 -11.97
C LYS A 47 5.11 6.53 -13.02
N SER A 48 5.31 6.09 -14.25
CA SER A 48 4.31 6.19 -15.32
C SER A 48 3.09 5.31 -15.01
N VAL A 49 2.00 5.51 -15.73
CA VAL A 49 0.82 4.64 -15.68
C VAL A 49 1.24 3.19 -15.97
N THR A 50 2.16 2.98 -16.91
CA THR A 50 2.75 1.66 -17.22
C THR A 50 3.52 1.05 -16.04
N ASP A 51 4.28 1.86 -15.29
CA ASP A 51 5.08 1.40 -14.14
C ASP A 51 4.21 0.94 -12.96
N VAL A 52 2.95 1.39 -12.90
CA VAL A 52 1.94 0.92 -11.93
C VAL A 52 0.91 -0.01 -12.54
N GLY A 53 1.23 -0.68 -13.66
CA GLY A 53 0.36 -1.70 -14.26
C GLY A 53 -0.88 -1.15 -14.96
N GLU A 54 -0.81 0.07 -15.46
CA GLU A 54 -1.87 0.84 -16.10
C GLU A 54 -3.06 1.23 -15.20
N HIS A 55 -3.01 0.95 -13.90
CA HIS A 55 -4.05 1.33 -12.96
C HIS A 55 -4.16 2.85 -12.78
N SER A 56 -5.33 3.31 -12.30
CA SER A 56 -5.44 4.70 -11.82
C SER A 56 -4.42 4.88 -10.68
N LEU A 57 -3.59 5.93 -10.74
CA LEU A 57 -2.61 6.24 -9.68
C LEU A 57 -3.34 6.58 -8.36
N SER A 58 -4.65 6.82 -8.42
CA SER A 58 -5.54 6.89 -7.26
C SER A 58 -5.52 5.63 -6.39
N ALA A 59 -5.33 4.45 -7.00
CA ALA A 59 -5.45 3.14 -6.36
C ALA A 59 -4.49 2.95 -5.18
N TRP A 60 -3.49 3.80 -5.05
CA TRP A 60 -2.47 3.71 -4.02
C TRP A 60 -2.71 4.68 -2.84
N ASN A 61 -3.60 5.67 -2.95
CA ASN A 61 -3.94 6.59 -1.85
C ASN A 61 -5.21 6.14 -1.12
N TYR A 62 -5.09 5.03 -0.39
CA TYR A 62 -6.17 4.47 0.43
C TYR A 62 -5.89 4.57 1.92
N SER A 63 -6.94 4.33 2.69
CA SER A 63 -6.89 4.03 4.10
C SER A 63 -7.56 2.69 4.36
N GLN A 64 -7.01 1.91 5.29
CA GLN A 64 -7.67 0.72 5.79
C GLN A 64 -8.53 1.12 6.97
N ILE A 65 -9.81 0.76 6.90
CA ILE A 65 -10.79 1.01 7.95
C ILE A 65 -11.28 -0.33 8.47
N VAL A 66 -11.32 -0.44 9.79
CA VAL A 66 -11.82 -1.60 10.51
C VAL A 66 -12.98 -1.19 11.40
N THR A 67 -14.01 -2.03 11.46
CA THR A 67 -15.13 -1.92 12.40
C THR A 67 -15.26 -3.23 13.17
N THR A 68 -15.28 -3.15 14.50
CA THR A 68 -15.45 -4.31 15.39
C THR A 68 -16.76 -4.20 16.19
N ASN A 69 -17.30 -5.31 16.69
CA ASN A 69 -18.51 -5.30 17.53
C ASN A 69 -18.23 -5.08 19.03
N SER A 70 -16.95 -5.06 19.41
CA SER A 70 -16.45 -4.88 20.78
C SER A 70 -15.20 -4.00 20.77
N ASP A 71 -14.84 -3.43 21.92
CA ASP A 71 -13.62 -2.64 22.06
C ASP A 71 -12.40 -3.55 21.88
N GLN A 72 -11.50 -3.21 20.96
CA GLN A 72 -10.33 -4.01 20.60
C GLN A 72 -9.03 -3.21 20.69
N GLU A 73 -7.93 -3.92 20.92
CA GLU A 73 -6.56 -3.41 20.83
C GLU A 73 -5.87 -4.15 19.68
N LEU A 74 -5.94 -3.54 18.50
CA LEU A 74 -5.42 -4.10 17.25
C LEU A 74 -3.90 -3.94 17.21
N ILE A 75 -3.18 -4.97 16.76
CA ILE A 75 -1.73 -4.93 16.57
C ILE A 75 -1.37 -3.95 15.46
N ASP A 76 -0.60 -2.91 15.80
CA ASP A 76 -0.01 -2.00 14.82
C ASP A 76 1.32 -2.57 14.33
N ARG A 77 1.28 -3.24 13.17
CA ARG A 77 2.47 -3.85 12.55
C ARG A 77 3.41 -2.83 11.90
N MET A 78 3.00 -1.58 11.79
CA MET A 78 3.78 -0.53 11.11
C MET A 78 4.52 0.38 12.09
N ALA A 79 4.09 0.41 13.34
CA ALA A 79 4.75 1.13 14.41
C ALA A 79 5.94 0.36 14.98
N GLU A 80 6.86 1.12 15.59
CA GLU A 80 7.89 0.54 16.45
C GLU A 80 7.24 -0.21 17.62
N ALA A 81 7.69 -1.42 17.85
CA ALA A 81 7.29 -2.20 19.01
C ALA A 81 7.82 -1.53 20.30
N LYS A 82 7.11 -1.77 21.40
CA LYS A 82 7.49 -1.29 22.73
C LYS A 82 8.62 -2.19 23.25
N GLY A 83 9.75 -1.57 23.58
CA GLY A 83 10.93 -2.28 24.12
C GLY A 83 12.12 -2.28 23.17
N ALA A 84 12.94 -3.32 23.27
CA ALA A 84 14.09 -3.54 22.39
C ALA A 84 14.54 -5.01 22.47
N ILE A 85 14.98 -5.56 21.33
CA ILE A 85 16.00 -6.61 21.35
C ILE A 85 17.34 -5.91 21.08
N THR A 86 18.29 -6.08 21.97
CA THR A 86 19.60 -5.41 21.87
C THR A 86 20.63 -6.41 21.36
N LEU A 87 21.40 -5.98 20.35
CA LEU A 87 22.64 -6.61 19.95
C LEU A 87 23.79 -5.86 20.61
N SER A 88 24.76 -6.58 21.18
CA SER A 88 25.97 -5.95 21.72
C SER A 88 27.22 -6.79 21.49
N GLY A 89 28.38 -6.13 21.41
CA GLY A 89 29.65 -6.78 21.06
C GLY A 89 30.06 -6.43 19.63
N ALA A 90 30.01 -7.43 18.73
CA ALA A 90 30.40 -7.26 17.32
C ALA A 90 29.55 -6.21 16.58
N VAL A 91 28.29 -6.06 16.97
CA VAL A 91 27.35 -5.01 16.54
C VAL A 91 26.66 -4.46 17.79
N ASN A 92 26.41 -3.15 17.84
CA ASN A 92 25.78 -2.50 18.98
C ASN A 92 24.58 -1.69 18.51
N GLU A 93 23.42 -2.33 18.46
CA GLU A 93 22.18 -1.77 17.90
C GLU A 93 20.96 -2.33 18.61
N ASP A 94 19.84 -1.60 18.51
CA ASP A 94 18.54 -2.07 18.98
C ASP A 94 17.64 -2.43 17.79
N ILE A 95 17.02 -3.59 17.85
CA ILE A 95 15.89 -3.99 17.01
C ILE A 95 14.60 -3.46 17.63
N LYS A 96 13.77 -2.81 16.82
CA LYS A 96 12.51 -2.16 17.24
C LYS A 96 11.28 -2.63 16.45
N TYR A 97 11.46 -3.33 15.34
CA TYR A 97 10.36 -3.81 14.50
C TYR A 97 10.24 -5.32 14.61
N MET A 98 9.00 -5.79 14.75
CA MET A 98 8.64 -7.19 14.91
C MET A 98 7.45 -7.51 14.00
N HIS A 99 7.49 -8.67 13.34
CA HIS A 99 6.37 -9.25 12.61
C HIS A 99 6.40 -10.75 12.86
N GLY A 100 5.35 -11.30 13.42
CA GLY A 100 5.30 -12.71 13.77
C GLY A 100 3.89 -13.26 13.79
N TRP A 101 3.81 -14.58 13.83
CA TRP A 101 2.58 -15.35 13.88
C TRP A 101 2.69 -16.42 14.96
N VAL A 102 1.55 -16.85 15.49
CA VAL A 102 1.45 -17.98 16.42
C VAL A 102 0.24 -18.83 16.05
N ASP A 103 0.44 -20.13 15.90
CA ASP A 103 -0.66 -21.09 15.83
C ASP A 103 -0.97 -21.60 17.24
N ASN A 104 -2.07 -21.12 17.80
CA ASN A 104 -2.52 -21.49 19.15
C ASN A 104 -2.83 -22.99 19.31
N ASN A 105 -3.05 -23.74 18.22
CA ASN A 105 -3.33 -25.17 18.28
C ASN A 105 -2.07 -26.00 18.42
N SER A 106 -1.04 -25.67 17.63
CA SER A 106 0.23 -26.40 17.61
C SER A 106 1.27 -25.81 18.58
N GLY A 107 1.09 -24.56 19.00
CA GLY A 107 2.09 -23.77 19.72
C GLY A 107 3.24 -23.31 18.82
N GLN A 108 3.13 -23.50 17.51
CA GLN A 108 4.14 -23.06 16.55
C GLN A 108 4.13 -21.54 16.43
N ALA A 109 5.31 -20.95 16.34
CA ALA A 109 5.49 -19.52 16.22
C ALA A 109 6.70 -19.22 15.34
N GLY A 110 6.59 -18.16 14.53
CA GLY A 110 7.67 -17.60 13.75
C GLY A 110 7.69 -16.08 13.89
N VAL A 111 8.87 -15.49 14.01
CA VAL A 111 9.04 -14.05 14.23
C VAL A 111 10.18 -13.51 13.39
N SER A 112 9.86 -12.52 12.56
CA SER A 112 10.79 -11.66 11.84
C SER A 112 11.06 -10.38 12.62
N LEU A 113 12.31 -9.94 12.61
CA LEU A 113 12.82 -8.81 13.39
C LEU A 113 13.66 -7.88 12.52
N SER A 114 13.58 -6.59 12.81
CA SER A 114 14.40 -5.58 12.15
C SER A 114 14.65 -4.35 13.02
N ASN A 115 15.81 -3.71 12.86
CA ASN A 115 16.05 -2.36 13.39
C ASN A 115 15.57 -1.25 12.44
N TYR A 116 15.04 -1.64 11.28
CA TYR A 116 14.56 -0.77 10.23
C TYR A 116 13.11 -1.06 9.87
N ASN A 117 12.36 0.00 9.53
CA ASN A 117 10.96 -0.12 9.17
C ASN A 117 10.82 -0.78 7.78
N TRP A 118 10.22 -1.98 7.72
CA TRP A 118 10.01 -2.74 6.48
C TRP A 118 9.18 -2.02 5.42
N TYR A 119 8.46 -0.97 5.79
CA TYR A 119 7.63 -0.18 4.89
C TYR A 119 8.37 1.03 4.30
N GLN A 120 9.62 1.29 4.70
CA GLN A 120 10.43 2.36 4.12
C GLN A 120 11.42 1.79 3.11
N PHE A 121 11.21 1.93 1.80
CA PHE A 121 12.06 1.24 0.81
C PHE A 121 13.27 2.04 0.30
N ASP A 122 13.33 3.36 0.50
CA ASP A 122 14.23 4.18 -0.32
C ASP A 122 15.45 4.79 0.39
N LYS A 123 15.77 4.37 1.62
CA LYS A 123 17.04 4.79 2.26
C LYS A 123 17.66 3.63 3.01
N MET A 124 18.78 3.12 2.48
CA MET A 124 19.70 2.36 3.33
C MET A 124 20.14 3.27 4.48
N PRO A 125 19.89 2.88 5.74
CA PRO A 125 20.36 3.64 6.88
C PRO A 125 21.90 3.72 6.86
N SER A 126 22.44 4.81 7.44
CA SER A 126 23.89 4.92 7.68
C SER A 126 24.37 3.94 8.75
N ASP A 127 23.44 3.51 9.60
CA ASP A 127 23.64 2.49 10.62
C ASP A 127 23.38 1.11 9.99
N PRO A 128 24.01 0.03 10.51
CA PRO A 128 23.84 -1.30 9.93
C PRO A 128 22.38 -1.75 9.96
N MET A 129 21.89 -2.28 8.85
CA MET A 129 20.56 -2.87 8.75
C MET A 129 20.59 -4.29 9.29
N ILE A 130 19.69 -4.61 10.22
CA ILE A 130 19.61 -5.90 10.88
C ILE A 130 18.30 -6.55 10.45
N SER A 131 18.37 -7.79 10.00
CA SER A 131 17.22 -8.65 9.72
C SER A 131 17.41 -9.95 10.46
N ALA A 132 16.43 -10.36 11.26
CA ALA A 132 16.44 -11.66 11.91
C ALA A 132 15.14 -12.39 11.63
N TYR A 133 15.20 -13.71 11.64
CA TYR A 133 14.03 -14.58 11.69
C TYR A 133 14.32 -15.69 12.67
N MET A 134 13.31 -16.10 13.42
CA MET A 134 13.38 -17.24 14.34
C MET A 134 12.06 -17.97 14.35
N ASP A 135 12.11 -19.28 14.49
CA ASP A 135 10.90 -20.08 14.66
C ASP A 135 11.13 -21.29 15.57
N ASN A 136 10.05 -21.78 16.18
CA ASN A 136 10.13 -22.89 17.14
C ASN A 136 9.76 -24.26 16.53
N PHE A 137 9.75 -24.36 15.19
CA PHE A 137 9.35 -25.57 14.46
C PHE A 137 10.37 -26.01 13.40
N SER A 138 11.45 -25.25 13.22
CA SER A 138 12.55 -25.47 12.29
C SER A 138 13.17 -26.87 12.42
N HIS A 139 13.27 -27.37 13.65
CA HIS A 139 13.72 -28.72 13.97
C HIS A 139 12.76 -29.84 13.53
N GLN A 140 11.63 -29.52 12.89
CA GLN A 140 10.69 -30.52 12.36
C GLN A 140 10.98 -30.90 10.89
N TYR A 141 11.82 -30.15 10.17
CA TYR A 141 12.16 -30.40 8.75
C TYR A 141 13.52 -31.08 8.52
N VAL A 142 13.99 -31.84 9.52
CA VAL A 142 15.31 -32.50 9.55
C VAL A 142 15.45 -33.68 8.57
N ASP A 143 14.41 -34.00 7.79
CA ASP A 143 14.36 -35.18 6.90
C ASP A 143 14.15 -34.85 5.41
N SER A 144 14.51 -33.65 4.96
CA SER A 144 14.51 -33.34 3.52
C SER A 144 15.79 -33.84 2.85
N ILE A 145 15.72 -35.02 2.21
CA ILE A 145 16.75 -35.46 1.25
C ILE A 145 16.63 -34.57 0.01
N VAL A 146 17.57 -33.65 -0.17
CA VAL A 146 17.68 -32.88 -1.41
C VAL A 146 18.49 -33.70 -2.41
N VAL A 147 17.84 -34.11 -3.50
CA VAL A 147 18.47 -34.81 -4.62
C VAL A 147 18.79 -33.78 -5.70
N ILE A 148 20.05 -33.42 -5.85
CA ILE A 148 20.50 -32.43 -6.83
C ILE A 148 21.17 -33.15 -8.00
N TRP A 149 20.86 -32.73 -9.22
CA TRP A 149 21.57 -33.20 -10.40
C TRP A 149 22.92 -32.47 -10.53
N ASN A 150 24.02 -33.22 -10.48
CA ASN A 150 25.36 -32.67 -10.63
C ASN A 150 25.78 -32.75 -12.10
N ASP A 151 25.79 -31.60 -12.78
CA ASP A 151 26.15 -31.48 -14.19
C ASP A 151 27.62 -31.84 -14.49
N SER A 152 28.50 -31.79 -13.49
CA SER A 152 29.93 -32.11 -13.66
C SER A 152 30.21 -33.61 -13.63
N THR A 153 29.40 -34.39 -12.90
CA THR A 153 29.55 -35.84 -12.77
C THR A 153 28.48 -36.64 -13.53
N GLY A 154 27.41 -35.97 -13.98
CA GLY A 154 26.28 -36.59 -14.70
C GLY A 154 25.48 -37.54 -13.80
N SER A 155 25.40 -37.25 -12.51
CA SER A 155 24.75 -38.10 -11.51
C SER A 155 23.88 -37.28 -10.56
N TYR A 156 22.86 -37.92 -9.98
CA TYR A 156 22.16 -37.38 -8.83
C TYR A 156 23.04 -37.54 -7.58
N ASP A 157 23.29 -36.44 -6.88
CA ASP A 157 23.92 -36.44 -5.57
C ASP A 157 22.86 -36.31 -4.48
N THR A 158 23.06 -37.03 -3.38
CA THR A 158 22.15 -37.02 -2.23
C THR A 158 22.84 -36.28 -1.10
N LEU A 159 22.42 -35.04 -0.87
CA LEU A 159 22.88 -34.28 0.28
C LEU A 159 22.06 -34.69 1.50
N TYR A 160 22.73 -35.26 2.51
CA TYR A 160 22.18 -35.32 3.86
C TYR A 160 22.18 -33.89 4.38
N ASN A 161 20.99 -33.36 4.58
CA ASN A 161 20.80 -32.02 5.04
C ASN A 161 21.26 -31.91 6.51
N GLN A 162 22.52 -31.51 6.73
CA GLN A 162 23.05 -31.25 8.06
C GLN A 162 22.49 -29.90 8.52
N HIS A 163 21.44 -29.94 9.36
CA HIS A 163 20.98 -28.84 10.21
C HIS A 163 20.91 -27.46 9.53
N TYR A 164 19.91 -27.22 8.66
CA TYR A 164 19.48 -25.84 8.46
C TYR A 164 18.65 -25.43 9.67
N TYR A 165 19.24 -24.64 10.56
CA TYR A 165 18.43 -23.73 11.38
C TYR A 165 17.79 -22.74 10.40
N THR A 166 16.47 -22.60 10.46
CA THR A 166 15.78 -21.51 9.74
C THR A 166 16.03 -20.18 10.43
N ASP A 167 16.36 -20.25 11.72
CA ASP A 167 16.80 -19.15 12.54
C ASP A 167 18.05 -18.50 11.96
N TYR A 168 17.95 -17.21 11.66
CA TYR A 168 19.05 -16.44 11.13
C TYR A 168 19.04 -15.01 11.70
N LEU A 169 20.24 -14.43 11.81
CA LEU A 169 20.45 -13.02 12.11
C LEU A 169 21.48 -12.48 11.10
N GLY A 170 21.00 -11.64 10.18
CA GLY A 170 21.82 -10.94 9.20
C GLY A 170 22.05 -9.48 9.58
N VAL A 171 23.27 -9.00 9.39
CA VAL A 171 23.66 -7.60 9.56
C VAL A 171 24.33 -7.10 8.29
N TYR A 172 23.76 -6.05 7.69
CA TYR A 172 24.18 -5.46 6.43
C TYR A 172 24.68 -4.04 6.64
N TYR A 173 25.88 -3.74 6.15
CA TYR A 173 26.49 -2.42 6.26
C TYR A 173 26.41 -1.67 4.92
N GLU A 174 26.38 -0.34 4.98
CA GLU A 174 26.38 0.52 3.79
C GLU A 174 27.59 0.28 2.86
N ASP A 175 28.73 -0.12 3.42
CA ASP A 175 29.97 -0.42 2.68
C ASP A 175 29.97 -1.79 1.98
N GLY A 176 28.85 -2.51 2.03
CA GLY A 176 28.68 -3.83 1.42
C GLY A 176 29.24 -4.98 2.25
N ARG A 177 29.78 -4.72 3.45
CA ARG A 177 30.06 -5.79 4.42
C ARG A 177 28.76 -6.41 4.90
N TYR A 178 28.84 -7.68 5.27
CA TYR A 178 27.73 -8.44 5.79
C TYR A 178 28.22 -9.49 6.80
N MET A 179 27.38 -9.74 7.80
CA MET A 179 27.54 -10.75 8.82
C MET A 179 26.25 -11.57 8.89
N GLU A 180 26.37 -12.88 9.03
CA GLU A 180 25.24 -13.77 9.28
C GLU A 180 25.56 -14.74 10.39
N LEU A 181 24.56 -14.97 11.24
CA LEU A 181 24.55 -16.01 12.25
C LEU A 181 23.36 -16.91 11.98
N ASN A 182 23.61 -18.18 11.68
CA ASN A 182 22.59 -19.23 11.61
C ASN A 182 22.82 -20.16 12.80
N ASP A 183 21.98 -20.04 13.81
CA ASP A 183 22.04 -20.84 15.05
C ASP A 183 20.64 -20.92 15.63
N GLU A 184 20.40 -21.87 16.53
CA GLU A 184 19.13 -21.97 17.25
C GLU A 184 19.01 -20.80 18.25
N PHE A 185 17.93 -20.01 18.13
CA PHE A 185 17.67 -18.91 19.05
C PHE A 185 16.60 -19.31 20.07
N ASP A 186 16.94 -19.30 21.36
CA ASP A 186 15.94 -19.45 22.40
C ASP A 186 15.01 -18.23 22.41
N PHE A 187 13.70 -18.43 22.24
CA PHE A 187 12.71 -17.37 22.38
C PHE A 187 11.35 -17.90 22.86
N THR A 188 10.51 -16.97 23.33
CA THR A 188 9.08 -17.20 23.56
C THR A 188 8.29 -16.09 22.89
N PHE A 189 7.24 -16.46 22.17
CA PHE A 189 6.32 -15.52 21.53
C PHE A 189 4.88 -15.98 21.72
N ASP A 190 4.00 -15.08 22.20
CA ASP A 190 2.59 -15.38 22.48
C ASP A 190 1.62 -14.77 21.46
N GLY A 191 2.15 -14.23 20.35
CA GLY A 191 1.37 -13.47 19.37
C GLY A 191 1.38 -11.96 19.61
N LYS A 192 1.74 -11.49 20.80
CA LYS A 192 1.79 -10.05 21.16
C LYS A 192 3.16 -9.60 21.66
N GLU A 193 3.80 -10.43 22.47
CA GLU A 193 5.08 -10.17 23.11
C GLU A 193 6.10 -11.25 22.76
N LEU A 194 7.27 -10.80 22.32
CA LEU A 194 8.45 -11.60 22.09
C LEU A 194 9.43 -11.36 23.25
N ASN A 195 9.95 -12.46 23.79
CA ASN A 195 11.04 -12.42 24.76
C ASN A 195 12.16 -13.36 24.31
N ILE A 196 13.36 -12.81 24.24
CA ILE A 196 14.59 -13.52 23.88
C ILE A 196 15.52 -13.42 25.09
N PRO A 197 15.76 -14.51 25.83
CA PRO A 197 16.79 -14.55 26.85
C PRO A 197 18.13 -14.14 26.24
N THR A 198 18.93 -13.38 26.99
CA THR A 198 20.26 -12.98 26.52
C THR A 198 21.11 -14.22 26.25
N GLN A 199 21.54 -14.34 24.99
CA GLN A 199 22.37 -15.42 24.47
C GLN A 199 23.65 -14.81 23.87
N SER A 200 24.76 -15.55 23.96
CA SER A 200 26.07 -15.11 23.49
C SER A 200 26.59 -16.06 22.42
N PHE A 201 26.90 -15.51 21.25
CA PHE A 201 27.43 -16.24 20.11
C PHE A 201 28.87 -15.85 19.84
N THR A 202 29.67 -16.81 19.36
CA THR A 202 31.05 -16.56 18.93
C THR A 202 31.09 -16.61 17.40
N LEU A 203 31.51 -15.50 16.79
CA LEU A 203 31.64 -15.37 15.34
C LEU A 203 32.94 -16.01 14.84
N ASP A 204 33.02 -16.26 13.52
CA ASP A 204 34.19 -16.89 12.88
C ASP A 204 35.51 -16.12 13.09
N ASP A 205 35.44 -14.81 13.27
CA ASP A 205 36.60 -13.95 13.54
C ASP A 205 36.96 -13.86 15.05
N GLY A 206 36.25 -14.61 15.89
CA GLY A 206 36.45 -14.68 17.34
C GLY A 206 35.78 -13.56 18.13
N GLN A 207 35.02 -12.66 17.49
CA GLN A 207 34.21 -11.67 18.20
C GLN A 207 33.00 -12.33 18.86
N SER A 208 32.54 -11.74 19.96
CA SER A 208 31.30 -12.15 20.63
C SER A 208 30.14 -11.25 20.21
N LEU A 209 28.97 -11.85 20.05
CA LEU A 209 27.72 -11.14 19.83
C LEU A 209 26.70 -11.59 20.88
N ASP A 210 26.26 -10.67 21.72
CA ASP A 210 25.16 -10.88 22.64
C ASP A 210 23.86 -10.42 21.98
N PHE A 211 22.82 -11.23 22.12
CA PHE A 211 21.51 -11.03 21.51
C PHE A 211 20.41 -11.34 22.53
N GLY A 212 19.53 -10.39 22.81
CA GLY A 212 18.37 -10.63 23.68
C GLY A 212 17.61 -9.37 24.08
N GLY A 213 16.46 -9.56 24.71
CA GLY A 213 15.58 -8.47 25.14
C GLY A 213 14.10 -8.84 25.04
N THR A 214 13.24 -7.82 25.07
CA THR A 214 11.79 -7.99 24.98
C THR A 214 11.19 -6.94 24.05
N LEU A 215 10.31 -7.38 23.16
CA LEU A 215 9.49 -6.53 22.31
C LEU A 215 8.02 -6.91 22.45
N SER A 216 7.15 -5.92 22.63
CA SER A 216 5.71 -6.12 22.56
C SER A 216 5.13 -5.22 21.48
N TYR A 217 4.20 -5.71 20.67
CA TYR A 217 3.59 -4.89 19.61
C TYR A 217 3.02 -3.58 20.16
N ALA A 218 3.12 -2.52 19.36
CA ALA A 218 2.26 -1.36 19.52
C ALA A 218 0.82 -1.74 19.18
N THR A 219 -0.14 -1.00 19.73
CA THR A 219 -1.56 -1.26 19.51
C THR A 219 -2.32 0.01 19.13
N ILE A 220 -3.34 -0.17 18.31
CA ILE A 220 -4.34 0.84 17.95
C ILE A 220 -5.64 0.45 18.67
N PHE A 221 -6.17 1.39 19.45
CA PHE A 221 -7.47 1.21 20.08
C PHE A 221 -8.59 1.36 19.04
N VAL A 222 -9.42 0.33 18.90
CA VAL A 222 -10.59 0.30 18.01
C VAL A 222 -11.86 0.23 18.88
N PRO A 223 -12.63 1.34 18.99
CA PRO A 223 -13.87 1.33 19.74
C PRO A 223 -14.96 0.48 19.08
N ALA A 224 -15.78 -0.18 19.89
CA ALA A 224 -16.90 -0.96 19.41
C ALA A 224 -17.83 -0.16 18.48
N ASN A 225 -18.23 -0.78 17.38
CA ASN A 225 -19.18 -0.29 16.37
C ASN A 225 -18.79 1.06 15.77
N THR A 226 -17.49 1.37 15.74
CA THR A 226 -16.97 2.64 15.23
C THR A 226 -15.94 2.36 14.13
N PRO A 227 -16.19 2.80 12.88
CA PRO A 227 -15.20 2.74 11.82
C PRO A 227 -13.93 3.47 12.23
N THR A 228 -12.81 2.75 12.26
CA THR A 228 -11.52 3.25 12.73
C THR A 228 -10.48 3.10 11.62
N GLU A 229 -9.83 4.21 11.25
CA GLU A 229 -8.68 4.19 10.33
C GLU A 229 -7.47 3.59 11.06
N ILE A 230 -6.98 2.45 10.58
CA ILE A 230 -5.84 1.73 11.18
C ILE A 230 -4.55 1.88 10.37
N PHE A 231 -4.67 2.27 9.11
CA PHE A 231 -3.54 2.54 8.23
C PHE A 231 -3.96 3.54 7.15
N SER A 232 -3.04 4.42 6.75
CA SER A 232 -3.24 5.25 5.56
C SER A 232 -1.94 5.54 4.82
N ASN A 233 -2.02 5.49 3.49
CA ASN A 233 -0.97 5.99 2.59
C ASN A 233 -1.06 7.52 2.38
N LYS A 234 -1.95 8.21 3.10
CA LYS A 234 -2.25 9.65 2.96
C LYS A 234 -1.08 10.57 3.35
N GLY A 235 -0.07 10.06 4.06
CA GLY A 235 0.99 10.86 4.69
C GLY A 235 2.39 10.72 4.11
N GLU A 236 2.65 9.74 3.22
CA GLU A 236 3.98 9.60 2.63
C GLU A 236 4.14 10.55 1.44
N THR A 237 4.46 11.81 1.77
CA THR A 237 4.85 12.80 0.77
C THR A 237 6.05 12.30 -0.01
N SER A 238 5.86 12.07 -1.30
CA SER A 238 6.98 11.87 -2.21
C SER A 238 7.87 13.11 -2.27
N TRP A 239 9.15 12.88 -2.57
CA TRP A 239 10.11 13.92 -2.92
C TRP A 239 9.90 14.45 -4.35
N ASP A 240 9.09 13.76 -5.15
CA ASP A 240 8.83 14.11 -6.55
C ASP A 240 7.72 15.14 -6.70
N TYR A 241 7.97 16.08 -7.61
CA TYR A 241 7.13 17.23 -7.86
C TYR A 241 6.10 16.88 -8.94
N GLY A 242 4.96 16.33 -8.52
CA GLY A 242 3.89 15.93 -9.43
C GLY A 242 2.55 16.64 -9.23
N THR A 243 1.76 16.77 -10.30
CA THR A 243 0.36 17.20 -10.26
C THR A 243 -0.52 16.17 -10.94
N TRP A 244 -1.67 15.88 -10.35
CA TRP A 244 -2.70 15.04 -10.96
C TRP A 244 -3.98 15.85 -11.18
N SER A 245 -4.63 15.61 -12.31
CA SER A 245 -5.95 16.15 -12.61
C SER A 245 -6.84 15.13 -13.29
N ILE A 246 -8.15 15.30 -13.11
CA ILE A 246 -9.19 14.59 -13.85
C ILE A 246 -9.94 15.58 -14.72
N THR A 247 -10.22 15.22 -15.96
CA THR A 247 -11.09 15.98 -16.87
C THR A 247 -12.31 15.13 -17.20
N ILE A 248 -13.47 15.62 -16.77
CA ILE A 248 -14.77 14.99 -16.98
C ILE A 248 -15.41 15.68 -18.19
N GLU A 249 -15.50 14.98 -19.32
CA GLU A 249 -15.99 15.51 -20.59
C GLU A 249 -17.44 15.09 -20.87
N ASP A 250 -18.13 15.92 -21.65
CA ASP A 250 -19.42 15.55 -22.25
C ASP A 250 -19.27 14.36 -23.19
N GLY A 251 -20.31 13.52 -23.25
CA GLY A 251 -20.27 12.26 -24.01
C GLY A 251 -19.60 11.09 -23.29
N GLY A 252 -19.44 11.15 -21.96
CA GLY A 252 -19.04 10.00 -21.14
C GLY A 252 -17.53 9.71 -21.14
N ARG A 253 -16.69 10.69 -21.48
CA ARG A 253 -15.23 10.53 -21.49
C ARG A 253 -14.57 11.10 -20.23
N TRP A 254 -13.80 10.26 -19.56
CA TRP A 254 -13.03 10.56 -18.35
C TRP A 254 -11.54 10.53 -18.70
N VAL A 255 -10.79 11.58 -18.35
CA VAL A 255 -9.35 11.66 -18.64
C VAL A 255 -8.58 11.99 -17.37
N GLU A 256 -7.71 11.09 -16.95
CA GLU A 256 -6.74 11.32 -15.88
C GLU A 256 -5.45 11.81 -16.51
N THR A 257 -4.86 12.87 -15.97
CA THR A 257 -3.59 13.42 -16.44
C THR A 257 -2.65 13.61 -15.29
N TYR A 258 -1.47 13.03 -15.44
CA TYR A 258 -0.39 13.01 -14.47
C TYR A 258 0.78 13.76 -15.04
N THR A 259 1.38 14.63 -14.24
CA THR A 259 2.59 15.36 -14.61
C THR A 259 3.56 15.23 -13.46
N TRP A 260 4.81 14.84 -13.72
CA TRP A 260 5.85 14.78 -12.69
C TRP A 260 7.19 15.30 -13.23
N GLU A 261 8.05 15.72 -12.32
CA GLU A 261 9.44 16.08 -12.61
C GLU A 261 10.36 15.06 -11.93
N ASP A 262 11.38 14.57 -12.65
CA ASP A 262 12.44 13.73 -12.08
C ASP A 262 13.58 14.64 -11.57
N PRO A 263 13.80 14.76 -10.25
CA PRO A 263 14.86 15.59 -9.70
C PRO A 263 16.26 14.94 -9.77
N TYR A 264 16.38 13.67 -10.17
CA TYR A 264 17.61 12.88 -10.12
C TYR A 264 18.13 12.41 -11.48
N ASP A 265 17.63 12.98 -12.59
CA ASP A 265 18.30 12.83 -13.88
C ASP A 265 19.76 13.32 -13.75
N SER A 266 20.69 12.37 -13.95
CA SER A 266 22.15 12.57 -14.03
C SER A 266 22.61 13.70 -14.98
N SER A 267 21.73 14.21 -15.83
CA SER A 267 21.95 15.30 -16.78
C SER A 267 21.85 16.70 -16.16
N GLY A 268 21.29 16.84 -14.95
CA GLY A 268 21.11 18.14 -14.29
C GLY A 268 20.00 19.02 -14.88
N TRP A 269 19.11 18.46 -15.70
CA TRP A 269 17.93 19.13 -16.24
C TRP A 269 16.65 18.60 -15.56
N ASN A 270 15.75 19.49 -15.13
CA ASN A 270 14.39 19.10 -14.73
C ASN A 270 13.63 18.67 -16.00
N ASN A 271 13.54 17.37 -16.27
CA ASN A 271 12.63 16.85 -17.28
C ASN A 271 11.23 16.72 -16.68
N SER A 272 10.24 17.34 -17.31
CA SER A 272 8.83 17.16 -16.97
C SER A 272 8.22 16.09 -17.87
N TYR A 273 7.62 15.08 -17.26
CA TYR A 273 6.90 14.00 -17.93
C TYR A 273 5.40 14.20 -17.76
N ILE A 274 4.63 13.78 -18.77
CA ILE A 274 3.17 13.81 -18.76
C ILE A 274 2.65 12.47 -19.25
N ASP A 275 1.73 11.89 -18.49
CA ASP A 275 1.04 10.65 -18.86
C ASP A 275 -0.48 10.81 -18.64
N SER A 276 -1.28 9.99 -19.31
CA SER A 276 -2.74 10.08 -19.23
C SER A 276 -3.45 8.76 -19.42
N THR A 277 -4.48 8.53 -18.61
CA THR A 277 -5.39 7.38 -18.72
C THR A 277 -6.78 7.85 -19.14
N VAL A 278 -7.41 7.15 -20.09
CA VAL A 278 -8.76 7.46 -20.56
C VAL A 278 -9.72 6.35 -20.15
N ALA A 279 -10.87 6.75 -19.62
CA ALA A 279 -11.95 5.86 -19.18
C ALA A 279 -13.31 6.38 -19.67
N GLU A 280 -14.31 5.52 -19.54
CA GLU A 280 -15.72 5.90 -19.72
C GLU A 280 -16.31 6.27 -18.36
N TRP A 281 -17.24 7.23 -18.30
CA TRP A 281 -17.95 7.55 -17.06
C TRP A 281 -19.45 7.70 -17.27
N GLU A 282 -20.21 7.34 -16.23
CA GLU A 282 -21.65 7.56 -16.11
C GLU A 282 -22.01 7.96 -14.68
N VAL A 283 -23.18 8.57 -14.49
CA VAL A 283 -23.68 8.99 -13.16
C VAL A 283 -25.03 8.36 -12.90
N SER A 284 -25.18 7.82 -11.70
CA SER A 284 -26.47 7.38 -11.16
C SER A 284 -26.60 7.86 -9.72
N GLY A 285 -27.54 8.76 -9.47
CA GLY A 285 -27.72 9.38 -8.16
C GLY A 285 -26.49 10.21 -7.75
N ASP A 286 -25.92 9.87 -6.60
CA ASP A 286 -24.71 10.46 -6.00
C ASP A 286 -23.44 9.66 -6.33
N THR A 287 -23.51 8.74 -7.29
CA THR A 287 -22.40 7.85 -7.65
C THR A 287 -21.95 8.08 -9.10
N ILE A 288 -20.65 8.27 -9.28
CA ILE A 288 -19.97 8.25 -10.58
C ILE A 288 -19.37 6.86 -10.79
N PHE A 289 -19.73 6.20 -11.88
CA PHE A 289 -19.11 4.96 -12.30
C PHE A 289 -18.06 5.27 -13.36
N VAL A 290 -16.80 4.91 -13.10
CA VAL A 290 -15.68 5.10 -14.03
C VAL A 290 -15.21 3.74 -14.51
N THR A 291 -15.30 3.48 -15.81
CA THR A 291 -14.97 2.19 -16.42
C THR A 291 -13.70 2.30 -17.24
N TYR A 292 -12.64 1.68 -16.75
CA TYR A 292 -11.34 1.55 -17.42
C TYR A 292 -11.34 0.29 -18.29
N ARG A 293 -10.67 0.39 -19.44
CA ARG A 293 -10.49 -0.72 -20.37
C ARG A 293 -9.01 -0.85 -20.70
N PHE A 294 -8.41 -1.94 -20.24
CA PHE A 294 -7.00 -2.26 -20.49
C PHE A 294 -6.91 -3.39 -21.53
N THR A 295 -6.01 -3.24 -22.50
CA THR A 295 -5.79 -4.25 -23.54
C THR A 295 -4.33 -4.68 -23.55
N ASP A 296 -4.09 -5.99 -23.42
CA ASP A 296 -2.78 -6.62 -23.65
C ASP A 296 -1.67 -6.23 -22.64
N VAL A 297 -2.03 -6.18 -21.34
CA VAL A 297 -1.10 -5.84 -20.25
C VAL A 297 -0.41 -7.09 -19.68
N TRP A 298 0.90 -7.01 -19.47
CA TRP A 298 1.72 -7.98 -18.74
C TRP A 298 1.85 -7.55 -17.27
N PHE A 299 1.55 -8.44 -16.33
CA PHE A 299 1.67 -8.18 -14.90
C PHE A 299 2.81 -9.00 -14.29
N SER A 300 3.68 -8.32 -13.53
CA SER A 300 4.46 -8.95 -12.48
C SER A 300 3.76 -8.69 -11.16
N GLY A 301 3.24 -9.75 -10.55
CA GLY A 301 2.56 -9.78 -9.26
C GLY A 301 3.10 -8.80 -8.23
N ASN A 302 2.31 -7.77 -7.90
CA ASN A 302 2.27 -7.20 -6.56
C ASN A 302 0.82 -7.28 -6.06
N ASP A 303 0.56 -8.32 -5.27
CA ASP A 303 -0.38 -8.59 -4.17
C ASP A 303 -1.78 -7.94 -4.02
N PHE A 304 -2.23 -6.99 -4.86
CA PHE A 304 -3.59 -6.43 -4.71
C PHE A 304 -4.61 -6.96 -5.71
N PHE A 305 -4.20 -7.28 -6.94
CA PHE A 305 -5.12 -7.83 -7.95
C PHE A 305 -4.39 -8.83 -8.83
N GLY A 306 -4.52 -10.12 -8.51
CA GLY A 306 -4.01 -11.21 -9.34
C GLY A 306 -4.77 -11.30 -10.67
N ALA A 307 -4.35 -10.53 -11.68
CA ALA A 307 -4.95 -10.54 -13.01
C ALA A 307 -3.97 -11.12 -14.05
N GLY A 308 -4.38 -12.19 -14.74
CA GLY A 308 -3.65 -12.81 -15.86
C GLY A 308 -3.79 -12.07 -17.19
N GLN A 309 -3.18 -12.58 -18.27
CA GLN A 309 -3.26 -11.99 -19.61
C GLN A 309 -4.72 -11.86 -20.12
N GLY A 310 -5.11 -10.68 -20.64
CA GLY A 310 -6.42 -10.48 -21.24
C GLY A 310 -6.82 -9.02 -21.46
N THR A 311 -8.04 -8.82 -22.00
CA THR A 311 -8.72 -7.52 -21.95
C THR A 311 -9.45 -7.41 -20.62
N TRP A 312 -9.12 -6.39 -19.84
CA TRP A 312 -9.70 -6.17 -18.53
C TRP A 312 -10.65 -4.98 -18.57
N LEU A 313 -11.85 -5.19 -18.04
CA LEU A 313 -12.82 -4.14 -17.77
C LEU A 313 -12.90 -3.98 -16.27
N TYR A 314 -12.58 -2.78 -15.80
CA TYR A 314 -12.57 -2.45 -14.39
C TYR A 314 -13.44 -1.22 -14.18
N GLN A 315 -14.46 -1.33 -13.32
CA GLN A 315 -15.36 -0.24 -13.00
C GLN A 315 -15.19 0.15 -11.54
N ILE A 316 -14.96 1.43 -11.29
CA ILE A 316 -14.91 2.01 -9.94
C ILE A 316 -16.20 2.80 -9.73
N ALA A 317 -16.83 2.61 -8.57
CA ALA A 317 -17.97 3.41 -8.13
C ALA A 317 -17.48 4.45 -7.11
N TYR A 318 -17.52 5.73 -7.48
CA TYR A 318 -17.20 6.84 -6.59
C TYR A 318 -18.49 7.50 -6.12
N VAL A 319 -18.73 7.50 -4.80
CA VAL A 319 -19.68 8.43 -4.20
C VAL A 319 -19.06 9.82 -4.28
N TYR A 320 -19.76 10.78 -4.87
CA TYR A 320 -19.22 12.12 -5.09
C TYR A 320 -19.91 13.17 -4.21
N GLU A 321 -19.10 14.09 -3.69
CA GLU A 321 -19.58 15.29 -2.99
C GLU A 321 -19.01 16.53 -3.67
N LYS A 322 -19.89 17.44 -4.10
CA LYS A 322 -19.50 18.70 -4.75
C LYS A 322 -19.89 19.89 -3.89
N SER A 323 -18.91 20.72 -3.53
CA SER A 323 -19.12 21.97 -2.81
C SER A 323 -18.41 23.11 -3.53
N GLY A 324 -19.16 23.86 -4.35
CA GLY A 324 -18.61 24.94 -5.17
C GLY A 324 -17.56 24.43 -6.15
N ASP A 325 -16.33 24.89 -5.98
CA ASP A 325 -15.16 24.55 -6.78
C ASP A 325 -14.37 23.35 -6.23
N ASN A 326 -14.91 22.64 -5.23
CA ASN A 326 -14.32 21.44 -4.68
C ASN A 326 -15.16 20.20 -5.02
N LEU A 327 -14.48 19.10 -5.32
CA LEU A 327 -15.05 17.79 -5.61
C LEU A 327 -14.32 16.75 -4.78
N THR A 328 -15.05 15.97 -3.99
CA THR A 328 -14.53 14.82 -3.28
C THR A 328 -15.12 13.57 -3.91
N LEU A 329 -14.27 12.60 -4.22
CA LEU A 329 -14.66 11.28 -4.72
C LEU A 329 -14.25 10.24 -3.69
N THR A 330 -15.22 9.44 -3.22
CA THR A 330 -14.98 8.39 -2.24
C THR A 330 -15.31 7.04 -2.86
N ASN A 331 -14.36 6.11 -2.81
CA ASN A 331 -14.60 4.72 -3.15
C ASN A 331 -14.30 3.85 -1.92
N GLU A 332 -15.14 2.85 -1.70
CA GLU A 332 -14.94 1.84 -0.66
C GLU A 332 -14.86 0.47 -1.34
N TRP A 333 -13.92 -0.36 -0.89
CA TRP A 333 -13.80 -1.75 -1.30
C TRP A 333 -13.71 -2.64 -0.06
N GLU A 334 -14.71 -3.50 0.09
CA GLU A 334 -14.76 -4.48 1.17
C GLU A 334 -13.77 -5.61 0.88
N LEU A 335 -12.79 -5.80 1.78
CA LEU A 335 -11.69 -6.75 1.55
C LEU A 335 -12.19 -8.21 1.53
N CYS A 336 -13.20 -8.52 2.33
CA CYS A 336 -13.70 -9.88 2.52
C CYS A 336 -15.01 -10.20 1.76
N ASP A 337 -15.43 -9.35 0.82
CA ASP A 337 -16.67 -9.57 0.08
C ASP A 337 -16.64 -10.90 -0.69
N GLY A 338 -17.59 -11.78 -0.38
CA GLY A 338 -17.72 -13.09 -1.01
C GLY A 338 -16.70 -14.16 -0.59
N GLU A 339 -15.77 -13.86 0.32
CA GLU A 339 -14.74 -14.81 0.76
C GLU A 339 -15.06 -15.46 2.10
N HIS A 340 -15.12 -16.79 2.10
CA HIS A 340 -15.37 -17.57 3.32
C HIS A 340 -14.15 -17.55 4.24
N ASN A 341 -14.36 -17.30 5.54
CA ASN A 341 -13.35 -17.21 6.60
C ASN A 341 -12.38 -16.02 6.49
N CYS A 342 -12.50 -15.13 5.50
CA CYS A 342 -11.59 -13.99 5.35
C CYS A 342 -11.53 -13.12 6.62
N LEU A 343 -12.68 -12.78 7.21
CA LEU A 343 -12.73 -12.01 8.45
C LEU A 343 -12.00 -12.72 9.61
N GLU A 344 -12.18 -14.03 9.75
CA GLU A 344 -11.48 -14.82 10.78
C GLU A 344 -9.97 -14.74 10.57
N TRP A 345 -9.46 -14.91 9.34
CA TRP A 345 -8.03 -14.77 9.05
C TRP A 345 -7.52 -13.37 9.42
N VAL A 346 -8.27 -12.33 9.09
CA VAL A 346 -7.91 -10.94 9.40
C VAL A 346 -7.88 -10.68 10.91
N GLU A 347 -8.80 -11.26 11.68
CA GLU A 347 -8.79 -11.16 13.14
C GLU A 347 -7.51 -11.73 13.75
N TRP A 348 -7.07 -12.89 13.26
CA TRP A 348 -5.82 -13.52 13.67
C TRP A 348 -4.61 -12.65 13.31
N GLU A 349 -4.58 -12.10 12.09
CA GLU A 349 -3.51 -11.21 11.65
C GLU A 349 -3.44 -9.91 12.47
N PHE A 350 -4.57 -9.38 12.93
CA PHE A 350 -4.61 -8.17 13.76
C PHE A 350 -4.54 -8.43 15.27
N GLY A 351 -4.53 -9.70 15.71
CA GLY A 351 -4.47 -10.07 17.12
C GLY A 351 -5.67 -9.57 17.93
N ILE A 352 -6.83 -9.45 17.28
CA ILE A 352 -8.12 -9.07 17.88
C ILE A 352 -8.94 -10.32 18.20
N ASP A 353 -9.97 -10.17 19.04
CA ASP A 353 -10.76 -11.31 19.51
C ASP A 353 -11.49 -12.03 18.35
N PRO A 354 -11.54 -13.37 18.32
CA PRO A 354 -12.27 -14.11 17.28
C PRO A 354 -13.77 -13.78 17.27
N GLY A 355 -14.32 -13.51 16.09
CA GLY A 355 -15.69 -13.08 15.86
C GLY A 355 -15.99 -11.63 16.27
N SER A 356 -14.97 -10.80 16.50
CA SER A 356 -15.12 -9.37 16.81
C SER A 356 -15.14 -8.46 15.59
N LEU A 357 -14.58 -8.89 14.45
CA LEU A 357 -14.47 -8.10 13.24
C LEU A 357 -15.77 -8.17 12.43
N GLU A 358 -16.42 -7.02 12.25
CA GLU A 358 -17.64 -6.91 11.46
C GLU A 358 -17.36 -6.48 10.02
N GLU A 359 -16.37 -5.60 9.83
CA GLU A 359 -16.04 -5.04 8.52
C GLU A 359 -14.54 -4.69 8.47
N ILE A 360 -13.92 -5.00 7.34
CA ILE A 360 -12.64 -4.43 6.93
C ILE A 360 -12.73 -3.98 5.48
N LYS A 361 -12.33 -2.75 5.22
CA LYS A 361 -12.38 -2.15 3.89
C LYS A 361 -11.25 -1.19 3.63
N TYR A 362 -10.95 -1.04 2.35
CA TYR A 362 -10.12 0.03 1.83
C TYR A 362 -11.01 1.19 1.42
N VAL A 363 -10.64 2.40 1.84
CA VAL A 363 -11.34 3.63 1.49
C VAL A 363 -10.37 4.58 0.80
N TRP A 364 -10.70 4.95 -0.42
CA TRP A 364 -10.04 6.01 -1.18
C TRP A 364 -10.85 7.27 -1.06
N THR A 365 -10.23 8.36 -0.62
CA THR A 365 -10.84 9.68 -0.60
C THR A 365 -9.98 10.62 -1.43
N LEU A 366 -10.49 11.00 -2.59
CA LEU A 366 -9.79 11.82 -3.56
C LEU A 366 -10.40 13.22 -3.56
N GLU A 367 -9.61 14.19 -3.13
CA GLU A 367 -10.03 15.58 -3.08
C GLU A 367 -9.52 16.31 -4.31
N PHE A 368 -10.38 17.07 -4.97
CA PHE A 368 -10.04 17.89 -6.12
C PHE A 368 -10.60 19.31 -6.00
N SER A 369 -9.94 20.24 -6.68
CA SER A 369 -10.39 21.61 -6.83
C SER A 369 -10.37 22.06 -8.29
N LYS A 370 -11.24 23.00 -8.68
CA LYS A 370 -11.14 23.71 -9.97
C LYS A 370 -9.90 24.58 -10.06
N THR A 371 -9.29 24.93 -8.93
CA THR A 371 -8.05 25.72 -8.91
C THR A 371 -6.84 24.77 -8.93
N PRO A 372 -5.93 24.90 -9.91
CA PRO A 372 -4.69 24.13 -9.91
C PRO A 372 -3.87 24.38 -8.63
N PRO A 373 -3.24 23.36 -8.04
CA PRO A 373 -2.36 23.57 -6.90
C PRO A 373 -1.25 24.56 -7.27
N THR A 374 -0.89 25.42 -6.32
CA THR A 374 0.29 26.26 -6.48
C THR A 374 1.49 25.33 -6.45
N ARG A 375 2.18 25.13 -7.59
CA ARG A 375 3.44 24.36 -7.62
C ARG A 375 4.35 24.88 -6.50
N SER A 376 4.74 24.02 -5.57
CA SER A 376 5.71 24.39 -4.55
C SER A 376 7.01 24.78 -5.26
N LYS A 377 7.35 26.07 -5.24
CA LYS A 377 8.64 26.53 -5.74
C LYS A 377 9.71 26.21 -4.70
N GLU A 378 10.63 25.34 -5.08
CA GLU A 378 12.01 25.18 -4.58
C GLU A 378 12.23 24.83 -3.10
N PHE A 379 12.88 23.68 -2.86
CA PHE A 379 14.07 23.64 -2.02
C PHE A 379 15.30 23.43 -2.91
N ARG A 380 15.96 24.52 -3.32
CA ARG A 380 17.38 24.42 -3.71
C ARG A 380 18.16 24.16 -2.43
N GLY A 381 18.55 22.91 -2.21
CA GLY A 381 19.64 22.63 -1.27
C GLY A 381 20.84 23.51 -1.63
N PRO A 382 21.61 24.02 -0.64
CA PRO A 382 22.73 24.89 -0.94
C PRO A 382 23.67 24.16 -1.89
N PHE A 383 23.94 24.76 -3.05
CA PHE A 383 24.96 24.30 -4.00
C PHE A 383 26.21 23.90 -3.19
N ARG A 384 26.62 22.63 -3.27
CA ARG A 384 27.97 22.26 -2.85
C ARG A 384 28.91 23.11 -3.70
N ALA A 385 29.51 24.12 -3.08
CA ALA A 385 30.60 24.84 -3.69
C ALA A 385 31.68 23.81 -4.00
N VAL A 386 31.90 23.53 -5.29
CA VAL A 386 33.12 22.89 -5.75
C VAL A 386 34.22 23.89 -5.45
N ILE A 387 34.91 23.69 -4.32
CA ILE A 387 36.19 24.33 -4.06
C ILE A 387 37.19 23.51 -4.89
N GLY A 388 37.83 24.19 -5.85
CA GLY A 388 38.74 23.60 -6.83
C GLY A 388 40.12 23.24 -6.30
#